data_AF-A0A2J8B1P1-F1
#
_entry.id   AF-A0A2J8B1P1-F1
#
_cell.length_a   1.000
_cell.length_b   1.000
_cell.length_c   1.000
_cell.angle_alpha   90.00
_cell.angle_beta   90.00
_cell.angle_gamma   90.00
#
_symmetry.space_group_name_H-M   'P 1'
#
loop_
_entity.id
_entity.type
_entity.pdbx_description
1 polymer ?
#
loop_
_entity_poly.entity_id
_entity_poly.type
_entity_poly.pdbx_seq_one_letter_code
_entity_poly.pdbx_strand_id
1 'polypeptide(L)' 'MIKINWTRKLTSRKFWLSVASFVSMLIIALGGNENMATQVTALIMAGATVIGYVIGEGLADANGSL' A
#
# COMPACT_ATOMS: atom_id res chain seq x y z
N MET A 1 21.11 8.87 14.90
CA MET A 1 20.22 7.77 14.45
C MET A 1 19.40 8.24 13.26
N ILE A 2 19.33 7.45 12.18
CA ILE A 2 18.47 7.79 11.04
C ILE A 2 17.02 7.56 11.45
N LYS A 3 16.23 8.63 11.59
CA LYS A 3 14.79 8.53 11.85
C LYS A 3 14.10 8.04 10.57
N ILE A 4 13.46 6.87 10.64
CA ILE A 4 12.68 6.34 9.51
C ILE A 4 11.41 7.20 9.37
N ASN A 5 11.24 7.83 8.21
CA ASN A 5 10.00 8.51 7.86
C ASN A 5 8.96 7.46 7.39
N TRP A 6 8.17 6.99 8.34
CA TRP A 6 7.14 5.97 8.13
C TRP A 6 6.02 6.47 7.20
N THR A 7 5.58 7.71 7.35
CA THR A 7 4.60 8.36 6.47
C THR A 7 5.01 8.22 5.01
N ARG A 8 6.25 8.60 4.66
CA ARG A 8 6.79 8.48 3.30
C ARG A 8 6.91 7.03 2.82
N LYS A 9 7.18 6.09 3.73
CA LYS A 9 7.34 4.67 3.38
C LYS A 9 5.99 4.02 3.09
N LEU A 10 4.98 4.31 3.93
CA LEU A 10 3.62 3.79 3.84
C LEU A 10 2.82 4.42 2.69
N THR A 11 3.14 5.63 2.26
CA THR A 11 2.55 6.23 1.04
C THR A 11 3.35 5.90 -0.22
N SER A 12 4.44 5.14 -0.12
CA SER A 12 5.31 4.88 -1.25
C SER A 12 4.68 3.87 -2.22
N ARG A 13 4.46 4.28 -3.47
CA ARG A 13 4.05 3.36 -4.55
C ARG A 13 4.98 2.15 -4.69
N LYS A 14 6.29 2.33 -4.49
CA LYS A 14 7.28 1.23 -4.56
C LYS A 14 7.04 0.18 -3.50
N PHE A 15 6.67 0.59 -2.28
CA PHE A 15 6.33 -0.33 -1.20
C PHE A 15 5.11 -1.18 -1.55
N TRP A 16 4.03 -0.54 -1.99
CA TRP A 16 2.79 -1.24 -2.34
C TRP A 16 2.93 -2.16 -3.54
N LEU A 17 3.71 -1.76 -4.55
CA LEU A 17 4.03 -2.64 -5.68
C LEU A 17 4.80 -3.89 -5.25
N SER A 18 5.78 -3.75 -4.36
CA SER A 18 6.51 -4.89 -3.82
C SER A 18 5.58 -5.84 -3.05
N VAL A 19 4.73 -5.31 -2.17
CA VAL A 19 3.73 -6.11 -1.43
C VAL A 19 2.78 -6.83 -2.40
N ALA A 20 2.23 -6.11 -3.38
CA ALA A 20 1.32 -6.67 -4.36
C ALA A 20 1.96 -7.81 -5.18
N SER A 21 3.19 -7.60 -5.66
CA SER A 21 3.93 -8.63 -6.40
C SER A 21 4.21 -9.87 -5.56
N PHE A 22 4.55 -9.68 -4.29
CA PHE A 22 4.81 -10.77 -3.36
C PHE A 22 3.55 -11.59 -3.08
N VAL A 23 2.43 -10.92 -2.79
CA VAL A 23 1.15 -11.58 -2.56
C VAL A 23 0.65 -12.28 -3.81
N SER A 24 0.80 -11.68 -4.99
CA SER A 24 0.45 -12.29 -6.27
C SER A 24 1.18 -13.63 -6.46
N MET A 25 2.50 -13.65 -6.25
CA MET A 25 3.29 -14.89 -6.35
C MET A 25 2.91 -15.93 -5.29
N LEU A 26 2.60 -15.50 -4.06
CA LEU A 26 2.12 -16.40 -3.02
C LEU A 26 0.79 -17.07 -3.40
N ILE A 27 -0.16 -16.32 -3.99
CA ILE A 27 -1.45 -16.88 -4.40
C ILE A 27 -1.26 -18.02 -5.39
N ILE A 28 -0.41 -17.82 -6.40
CA ILE A 28 -0.09 -18.86 -7.39
C ILE A 28 0.62 -20.04 -6.73
N ALA A 29 1.61 -19.77 -5.87
CA ALA A 29 2.38 -20.82 -5.18
C ALA A 29 1.50 -21.70 -4.27
N LEU A 30 0.41 -21.16 -3.74
CA LEU A 30 -0.54 -21.87 -2.87
C LEU A 30 -1.69 -22.54 -3.65
N GLY A 31 -1.63 -22.57 -4.98
CA GLY A 31 -2.63 -23.23 -5.83
C GLY A 31 -3.82 -22.35 -6.24
N GLY A 32 -3.77 -21.04 -5.97
CA GLY A 32 -4.71 -20.07 -6.52
C GLY A 32 -4.49 -19.83 -8.02
N ASN A 33 -5.52 -19.34 -8.71
CA ASN A 33 -5.44 -19.05 -10.14
C ASN A 33 -5.00 -17.60 -10.44
N GLU A 34 -4.60 -17.34 -11.69
CA GLU A 34 -4.12 -16.03 -12.15
C GLU A 34 -5.15 -14.91 -11.99
N ASN A 35 -6.44 -15.21 -12.20
CA ASN A 35 -7.52 -14.24 -12.01
C ASN A 35 -7.61 -13.79 -10.55
N MET A 36 -7.53 -14.72 -9.60
CA MET A 36 -7.53 -14.43 -8.17
C MET A 36 -6.29 -13.60 -7.80
N ALA A 37 -5.11 -13.97 -8.28
CA ALA A 37 -3.87 -13.22 -8.04
C ALA A 37 -3.96 -11.78 -8.56
N THR A 38 -4.55 -11.60 -9.75
CA THR A 38 -4.79 -10.29 -10.36
C THR A 38 -5.77 -9.45 -9.55
N GLN A 39 -6.91 -10.04 -9.15
CA GLN A 39 -7.92 -9.35 -8.35
C GLN A 39 -7.38 -8.92 -6.99
N VAL A 40 -6.67 -9.80 -6.28
CA VAL A 40 -6.07 -9.46 -4.98
C VAL A 40 -4.99 -8.38 -5.14
N THR A 41 -4.18 -8.45 -6.18
CA THR A 41 -3.21 -7.40 -6.53
C THR A 41 -3.88 -6.05 -6.74
N ALA A 42 -4.98 -6.02 -7.52
CA ALA A 42 -5.75 -4.80 -7.75
C ALA A 42 -6.34 -4.23 -6.45
N LEU A 43 -6.85 -5.10 -5.57
CA LEU A 43 -7.36 -4.70 -4.25
C LEU A 43 -6.27 -4.12 -3.34
N ILE A 44 -5.06 -4.70 -3.33
CA ILE A 44 -3.92 -4.15 -2.59
C ILE A 44 -3.59 -2.73 -3.08
N MET A 45 -3.59 -2.53 -4.40
CA MET A 45 -3.31 -1.22 -4.99
C MET A 45 -4.44 -0.20 -4.70
N ALA A 46 -5.70 -0.64 -4.65
CA ALA A 46 -6.81 0.20 -4.20
C ALA A 46 -6.71 0.53 -2.70
N GLY A 47 -6.29 -0.42 -1.85
CA GLY A 47 -6.02 -0.15 -0.43
C GLY A 47 -4.90 0.87 -0.22
N ALA A 48 -3.87 0.83 -1.08
CA ALA A 48 -2.78 1.80 -1.06
C ALA A 48 -3.25 3.24 -1.30
N THR A 49 -4.22 3.46 -2.19
CA THR A 49 -4.76 4.81 -2.44
C THR A 49 -5.58 5.32 -1.26
N VAL A 50 -6.38 4.46 -0.62
CA VAL A 50 -7.12 4.79 0.59
C VAL A 50 -6.18 5.20 1.72
N ILE A 51 -5.14 4.41 1.98
CA ILE A 51 -4.14 4.73 3.02
C ILE A 51 -3.40 6.02 2.70
N GLY A 52 -3.04 6.23 1.42
CA GLY A 52 -2.41 7.47 0.97
C GLY A 52 -3.28 8.70 1.21
N TYR A 53 -4.58 8.60 0.95
CA TYR A 53 -5.55 9.65 1.18
C TYR A 53 -5.70 9.98 2.67
N VAL A 54 -5.94 8.97 3.52
CA VAL A 54 -6.10 9.15 4.98
C VAL A 54 -4.85 9.77 5.61
N ILE A 55 -3.66 9.35 5.19
CA ILE A 55 -2.41 9.96 5.65
C ILE A 55 -2.29 11.42 5.16
N GLY A 56 -2.72 11.71 3.93
CA GLY A 56 -2.74 13.06 3.39
C GLY A 56 -3.66 14.00 4.15
N GLU A 57 -4.89 13.56 4.45
CA GLU A 57 -5.85 14.29 5.28
C GLU A 57 -5.30 14.52 6.69
N GLY A 58 -4.79 13.47 7.36
CA GLY A 58 -4.26 13.61 8.72
C GLY A 58 -3.07 14.58 8.82
N LEU A 59 -2.25 14.70 7.76
CA LEU A 59 -1.19 15.72 7.68
C LEU A 59 -1.74 17.13 7.45
N ALA A 60 -2.80 17.27 6.64
CA ALA A 60 -3.45 18.55 6.40
C ALA A 60 -4.14 19.07 7.68
N ASP A 61 -4.83 18.21 8.42
CA ASP A 61 -5.47 18.54 9.69
C ASP A 61 -4.46 18.97 10.76
N ALA A 62 -3.32 18.26 10.85
CA ALA A 62 -2.23 18.63 11.76
C ALA A 62 -1.61 20.01 11.44
N ASN A 63 -1.66 20.43 10.18
CA ASN A 63 -1.19 21.75 9.75
C ASN A 63 -2.28 22.84 9.84
N GLY A 64 -3.56 22.46 9.86
CA GLY A 64 -4.70 23.38 9.92
C GLY A 64 -5.12 23.80 11.34
N SER A 65 -4.48 23.26 12.38
CA SER A 65 -4.82 23.53 13.79
C SER A 65 -4.09 24.75 14.41
N LEU A 66 -3.94 25.85 13.66
CA LEU A 66 -3.42 27.15 14.15
C LEU A 66 -4.55 28.17 14.23
#